data_AF-A0A7X5XCC0-F1
#
_entry.id   AF-A0A7X5XCC0-F1
#
_cell.length_a   1.000
_cell.length_b   1.000
_cell.length_c   1.000
_cell.angle_alpha   90.00
_cell.angle_beta   90.00
_cell.angle_gamma   90.00
#
_symmetry.space_group_name_H-M   'P 1'
#
loop_
_entity.id
_entity.type
_entity.pdbx_description
1 polymer ?
#
loop_
_entity_poly.entity_id
_entity_poly.type
_entity_poly.pdbx_seq_one_letter_code
_entity_poly.pdbx_strand_id
1 'polypeptide(L)'
;MKEDYAALLDFLGRGDVADEIMGFVLMFAAQGNERPDLKVVLRALHARGAQNFASLGRPFVANSSVEIRGEALGFLYDCDSPEAGSIFLDRLLEETDPELIQFIIDGLVMWHYVAATPGLLSLSEDPAHPAEVRAAARDALANLAADTEL
;
A
#
# COMPACT_ATOMS: atom_id res chain seq x y z
N MET A 1 -12.80 22.98 3.26
CA MET A 1 -12.87 21.69 2.53
C MET A 1 -12.74 20.44 3.41
N LYS A 2 -12.50 20.53 4.74
CA LYS A 2 -12.60 19.35 5.64
C LYS A 2 -14.05 19.01 6.03
N GLU A 3 -14.98 19.96 5.89
CA GLU A 3 -16.36 19.83 6.36
C GLU A 3 -17.27 19.06 5.40
N ASP A 4 -16.89 18.85 4.14
CA ASP A 4 -17.78 18.20 3.16
C ASP A 4 -17.76 16.66 3.21
N TYR A 5 -16.67 16.01 3.62
CA TYR A 5 -16.59 14.54 3.49
C TYR A 5 -17.21 13.75 4.64
N ALA A 6 -17.13 14.25 5.88
CA ALA A 6 -17.88 13.63 6.97
C ALA A 6 -19.38 13.76 6.73
N ALA A 7 -19.82 14.92 6.23
CA ALA A 7 -21.19 15.15 5.78
C ALA A 7 -21.54 14.30 4.55
N LEU A 8 -20.62 14.09 3.60
CA LEU A 8 -20.80 13.19 2.45
C LEU A 8 -20.94 11.73 2.92
N LEU A 9 -20.10 11.26 3.84
CA LEU A 9 -20.15 9.89 4.37
C LEU A 9 -21.39 9.65 5.23
N ASP A 10 -21.84 10.67 6.00
CA ASP A 10 -23.11 10.64 6.73
C ASP A 10 -24.32 10.72 5.80
N PHE A 11 -24.24 11.50 4.70
CA PHE A 11 -25.29 11.65 3.69
C PHE A 11 -25.43 10.42 2.79
N LEU A 12 -24.34 9.77 2.43
CA LEU A 12 -24.31 8.61 1.53
C LEU A 12 -24.64 7.29 2.23
N GLY A 13 -24.73 7.29 3.57
CA GLY A 13 -25.11 6.13 4.36
C GLY A 13 -24.07 5.00 4.35
N ARG A 14 -24.24 4.05 5.27
CA ARG A 14 -23.36 2.87 5.41
C ARG A 14 -23.65 1.78 4.36
N GLY A 15 -23.88 2.17 3.11
CA GLY A 15 -24.22 1.25 2.02
C GLY A 15 -23.21 1.30 0.88
N ASP A 16 -23.33 0.35 -0.04
CA ASP A 16 -22.45 0.13 -1.20
C ASP A 16 -22.34 1.37 -2.12
N VAL A 17 -23.36 2.22 -2.14
CA VAL A 17 -23.40 3.47 -2.92
C VAL A 17 -22.29 4.45 -2.52
N ALA A 18 -21.92 4.51 -1.24
CA ALA A 18 -20.83 5.37 -0.78
C ALA A 18 -19.48 4.87 -1.31
N ASP A 19 -19.28 3.56 -1.35
CA ASP A 19 -18.07 2.94 -1.86
C ASP A 19 -17.95 3.11 -3.38
N GLU A 20 -19.07 3.00 -4.11
CA GLU A 20 -19.12 3.30 -5.54
C GLU A 20 -18.70 4.75 -5.83
N ILE A 21 -19.23 5.73 -5.10
CA ILE A 21 -18.88 7.14 -5.29
C ILE A 21 -17.39 7.39 -5.01
N MET A 22 -16.87 6.82 -3.92
CA MET A 22 -15.45 6.91 -3.59
C MET A 22 -14.58 6.22 -4.65
N GLY A 23 -15.02 5.07 -5.18
CA GLY A 23 -14.39 4.40 -6.31
C GLY A 23 -14.35 5.27 -7.57
N PHE A 24 -15.45 5.96 -7.90
CA PHE A 24 -15.47 6.93 -8.99
C PHE A 24 -14.43 8.03 -8.77
N VAL A 25 -14.30 8.56 -7.55
CA VAL A 25 -13.28 9.57 -7.23
C VAL A 25 -11.86 9.06 -7.51
N LEU A 26 -11.54 7.84 -7.07
CA LEU A 26 -10.22 7.24 -7.35
C LEU A 26 -10.00 7.04 -8.85
N MET A 27 -11.00 6.56 -9.58
CA MET A 27 -10.91 6.35 -11.03
C MET A 27 -10.62 7.65 -11.79
N PHE A 28 -11.27 8.76 -11.44
CA PHE A 28 -10.99 10.05 -12.06
C PHE A 28 -9.61 10.60 -11.69
N ALA A 29 -9.17 10.39 -10.46
CA ALA A 29 -7.87 10.84 -10.01
C ALA A 29 -6.71 10.09 -10.66
N ALA A 30 -6.88 8.78 -10.93
CA ALA A 30 -5.91 7.97 -11.67
C ALA A 30 -5.65 8.48 -13.10
N GLN A 31 -6.54 9.30 -13.66
CA GLN A 31 -6.38 9.93 -14.99
C GLN A 31 -5.59 11.24 -14.96
N GLY A 32 -4.86 11.52 -13.86
CA GLY A 32 -4.05 12.73 -13.69
C GLY A 32 -4.79 13.92 -13.06
N ASN A 33 -6.02 13.71 -12.59
CA ASN A 33 -6.76 14.71 -11.81
C ASN A 33 -6.45 14.52 -10.32
N GLU A 34 -5.20 14.75 -9.91
CA GLU A 34 -4.82 14.62 -8.50
C GLU A 34 -5.66 15.56 -7.65
N ARG A 35 -6.18 15.01 -6.54
CA ARG A 35 -6.99 15.77 -5.59
C ARG A 35 -6.35 15.71 -4.21
N PRO A 36 -6.43 16.81 -3.42
CA PRO A 36 -5.85 16.85 -2.07
C PRO A 36 -6.56 15.92 -1.07
N ASP A 37 -7.74 15.40 -1.41
CA ASP A 37 -8.56 14.53 -0.57
C ASP A 37 -8.34 13.03 -0.82
N LEU A 38 -7.44 12.63 -1.72
CA LEU A 38 -7.22 11.22 -2.08
C LEU A 38 -6.86 10.34 -0.89
N LYS A 39 -6.02 10.84 0.02
CA LYS A 39 -5.70 10.15 1.28
C LYS A 39 -6.95 9.79 2.08
N VAL A 40 -7.92 10.71 2.15
CA VAL A 40 -9.16 10.51 2.91
C VAL A 40 -10.04 9.47 2.24
N VAL A 41 -10.11 9.50 0.90
CA VAL A 41 -10.88 8.54 0.12
C VAL A 41 -10.32 7.12 0.26
N LEU A 42 -9.01 6.95 0.11
CA LEU A 42 -8.32 5.67 0.30
C LEU A 42 -8.55 5.13 1.72
N ARG A 43 -8.33 5.97 2.73
CA ARG A 43 -8.57 5.62 4.13
C ARG A 43 -10.01 5.21 4.40
N ALA A 44 -10.98 5.90 3.81
CA ALA A 44 -12.40 5.61 3.99
C ALA A 44 -12.78 4.26 3.36
N LEU A 45 -12.34 3.99 2.13
CA LEU A 45 -12.54 2.69 1.47
C LEU A 45 -11.87 1.56 2.24
N HIS A 46 -10.65 1.80 2.72
CA HIS A 46 -9.90 0.86 3.55
C HIS A 46 -10.62 0.54 4.87
N ALA A 47 -11.02 1.54 5.64
CA ALA A 47 -11.74 1.37 6.90
C ALA A 47 -13.10 0.66 6.75
N ARG A 48 -13.66 0.66 5.54
CA ARG A 48 -14.92 0.01 5.20
C ARG A 48 -14.74 -1.40 4.64
N GLY A 49 -13.50 -1.86 4.44
CA GLY A 49 -13.22 -3.17 3.86
C GLY A 49 -13.73 -3.30 2.43
N ALA A 50 -13.67 -2.22 1.64
CA ALA A 50 -14.23 -2.13 0.30
C ALA A 50 -13.35 -2.87 -0.74
N GLN A 51 -13.11 -4.17 -0.54
CA GLN A 51 -12.16 -5.00 -1.30
C GLN A 51 -12.38 -4.98 -2.81
N ASN A 52 -13.64 -4.84 -3.26
CA ASN A 52 -13.99 -4.72 -4.67
C ASN A 52 -13.34 -3.51 -5.36
N PHE A 53 -12.88 -2.52 -4.60
CA PHE A 53 -12.22 -1.30 -5.08
C PHE A 53 -10.70 -1.32 -4.88
N ALA A 54 -10.11 -2.40 -4.35
CA ALA A 54 -8.68 -2.49 -4.07
C ALA A 54 -7.81 -2.16 -5.28
N SER A 55 -8.21 -2.62 -6.48
CA SER A 55 -7.49 -2.35 -7.73
C SER A 55 -7.38 -0.86 -8.08
N LEU A 56 -8.29 -0.03 -7.57
CA LEU A 56 -8.25 1.43 -7.75
C LEU A 56 -7.18 2.09 -6.87
N GLY A 57 -6.65 1.41 -5.85
CA GLY A 57 -5.53 1.90 -5.05
C GLY A 57 -4.18 1.85 -5.78
N ARG A 58 -4.04 0.96 -6.78
CA ARG A 58 -2.77 0.69 -7.47
C ARG A 58 -2.08 1.93 -8.05
N PRO A 59 -2.76 2.85 -8.75
CA PRO A 59 -2.11 4.03 -9.32
C PRO A 59 -1.47 4.95 -8.28
N PHE A 60 -1.86 4.83 -7.01
CA PHE A 60 -1.46 5.72 -5.93
C PHE A 60 -0.30 5.19 -5.09
N VAL A 61 0.14 3.94 -5.31
CA VAL A 61 1.30 3.38 -4.60
C VAL A 61 2.62 4.05 -4.95
N ALA A 62 2.70 4.74 -6.09
CA ALA A 62 3.86 5.54 -6.52
C ALA A 62 3.59 7.05 -6.45
N ASN A 63 2.58 7.48 -5.69
CA ASN A 63 2.24 8.90 -5.57
C ASN A 63 3.38 9.71 -4.95
N SER A 64 3.53 10.97 -5.34
CA SER A 64 4.56 11.86 -4.77
C SER A 64 4.40 12.07 -3.26
N SER A 65 3.18 12.01 -2.73
CA SER A 65 2.88 12.11 -1.30
C SER A 65 3.07 10.77 -0.59
N VAL A 66 3.97 10.74 0.39
CA VAL A 66 4.19 9.60 1.30
C VAL A 66 2.89 9.16 1.95
N GLU A 67 2.06 10.11 2.37
CA GLU A 67 0.79 9.80 3.03
C GLU A 67 -0.18 9.07 2.10
N ILE A 68 -0.22 9.45 0.81
CA ILE A 68 -1.09 8.79 -0.17
C ILE A 68 -0.56 7.39 -0.49
N ARG A 69 0.77 7.24 -0.65
CA ARG A 69 1.39 5.92 -0.85
C ARG A 69 1.06 4.99 0.31
N GLY A 70 1.19 5.45 1.54
CA GLY A 70 0.88 4.67 2.74
C GLY A 70 -0.56 4.18 2.78
N GLU A 71 -1.54 5.04 2.53
CA GLU A 71 -2.95 4.62 2.49
C GLU A 71 -3.24 3.65 1.33
N ALA A 72 -2.61 3.87 0.16
CA ALA A 72 -2.77 2.98 -0.98
C ALA A 72 -2.18 1.59 -0.72
N LEU A 73 -0.97 1.52 -0.15
CA LEU A 73 -0.31 0.28 0.23
C LEU A 73 -1.11 -0.44 1.34
N GLY A 74 -1.54 0.28 2.37
CA GLY A 74 -2.38 -0.27 3.45
C GLY A 74 -3.69 -0.85 2.93
N PHE A 75 -4.35 -0.14 2.02
CA PHE A 75 -5.59 -0.63 1.41
C PHE A 75 -5.36 -1.91 0.60
N LEU A 76 -4.28 -1.97 -0.19
CA LEU A 76 -3.93 -3.18 -0.95
C LEU A 76 -3.53 -4.35 -0.04
N TYR A 77 -2.82 -4.07 1.06
CA TYR A 77 -2.39 -5.08 2.03
C TYR A 77 -3.60 -5.79 2.66
N ASP A 78 -4.53 -5.02 3.22
CA ASP A 78 -5.71 -5.58 3.92
C ASP A 78 -6.71 -6.26 2.97
N CYS A 79 -6.70 -5.90 1.69
CA CYS A 79 -7.56 -6.55 0.70
C CYS A 79 -6.99 -7.87 0.16
N ASP A 80 -5.75 -8.23 0.52
CA ASP A 80 -5.07 -9.45 0.08
C ASP A 80 -5.19 -9.72 -1.43
N SER A 81 -4.97 -8.67 -2.24
CA SER A 81 -5.06 -8.78 -3.69
C SER A 81 -3.99 -9.76 -4.19
N PRO A 82 -4.29 -10.70 -5.11
CA PRO A 82 -3.30 -11.65 -5.64
C PRO A 82 -2.02 -11.00 -6.22
N GLU A 83 -2.13 -9.75 -6.67
CA GLU A 83 -1.05 -8.96 -7.27
C GLU A 83 -0.34 -8.04 -6.26
N ALA A 84 -0.75 -8.06 -4.98
CA ALA A 84 -0.16 -7.21 -3.95
C ALA A 84 1.33 -7.48 -3.78
N GLY A 85 1.76 -8.75 -3.82
CA GLY A 85 3.17 -9.12 -3.74
C GLY A 85 4.02 -8.50 -4.86
N SER A 86 3.56 -8.53 -6.12
CA SER A 86 4.32 -7.90 -7.22
C SER A 86 4.36 -6.38 -7.09
N ILE A 87 3.24 -5.74 -6.70
CA ILE A 87 3.17 -4.30 -6.49
C ILE A 87 4.12 -3.86 -5.37
N PHE A 88 4.16 -4.61 -4.28
CA PHE A 88 5.03 -4.33 -3.15
C PHE A 88 6.50 -4.54 -3.51
N LEU A 89 6.83 -5.56 -4.31
CA LEU A 89 8.19 -5.75 -4.82
C LEU A 89 8.63 -4.57 -5.69
N ASP A 90 7.82 -4.16 -6.66
CA ASP A 90 8.14 -3.01 -7.52
C ASP A 90 8.35 -1.75 -6.68
N ARG A 91 7.49 -1.52 -5.67
CA ARG A 91 7.61 -0.39 -4.77
C ARG A 91 8.84 -0.48 -3.86
N LEU A 92 9.20 -1.66 -3.36
CA LEU A 92 10.38 -1.87 -2.50
C LEU A 92 11.66 -1.33 -3.16
N LEU A 93 11.78 -1.54 -4.48
CA LEU A 93 12.97 -1.16 -5.26
C LEU A 93 13.10 0.35 -5.50
N GLU A 94 12.01 1.10 -5.28
CA GLU A 94 11.96 2.53 -5.57
C GLU A 94 11.61 3.38 -4.34
N GLU A 95 11.13 2.79 -3.24
CA GLU A 95 10.71 3.51 -2.04
C GLU A 95 11.92 4.08 -1.28
N THR A 96 11.71 5.27 -0.73
CA THR A 96 12.74 6.03 0.00
C THR A 96 12.33 6.33 1.42
N ASP A 97 11.03 6.29 1.71
CA ASP A 97 10.52 6.48 3.06
C ASP A 97 10.78 5.21 3.91
N PRO A 98 11.54 5.30 5.02
CA PRO A 98 11.92 4.14 5.81
C PRO A 98 10.73 3.41 6.44
N GLU A 99 9.68 4.13 6.84
CA GLU A 99 8.50 3.52 7.46
C GLU A 99 7.71 2.71 6.41
N LEU A 100 7.54 3.28 5.20
CA LEU A 100 6.92 2.56 4.10
C LEU A 100 7.76 1.36 3.63
N ILE A 101 9.09 1.47 3.61
CA ILE A 101 9.95 0.32 3.28
C ILE A 101 9.70 -0.83 4.26
N GLN A 102 9.66 -0.54 5.57
CA GLN A 102 9.37 -1.58 6.58
C GLN A 102 7.99 -2.21 6.35
N PHE A 103 6.97 -1.38 6.13
CA PHE A 103 5.63 -1.86 5.83
C PHE A 103 5.57 -2.77 4.58
N ILE A 104 6.33 -2.41 3.54
CA ILE A 104 6.42 -3.21 2.32
C ILE A 104 7.10 -4.55 2.59
N ILE A 105 8.19 -4.56 3.36
CA ILE A 105 8.90 -5.78 3.75
C ILE A 105 7.97 -6.71 4.52
N ASP A 106 7.25 -6.18 5.51
CA ASP A 106 6.30 -6.95 6.33
C ASP A 106 5.21 -7.59 5.46
N GLY A 107 4.72 -6.84 4.47
CA GLY A 107 3.76 -7.35 3.48
C GLY A 107 4.31 -8.55 2.71
N LEU A 108 5.50 -8.39 2.12
CA LEU A 108 6.14 -9.44 1.33
C LEU A 108 6.45 -10.70 2.15
N VAL A 109 6.81 -10.56 3.42
CA VAL A 109 7.00 -11.69 4.34
C VAL A 109 5.69 -12.38 4.65
N MET A 110 4.64 -11.62 4.98
CA MET A 110 3.31 -12.17 5.29
C MET A 110 2.75 -13.01 4.14
N TRP A 111 2.96 -12.58 2.90
CA TRP A 111 2.54 -13.32 1.71
C TRP A 111 3.51 -14.42 1.28
N HIS A 112 4.59 -14.66 2.03
CA HIS A 112 5.66 -15.58 1.65
C HIS A 112 6.17 -15.32 0.21
N TYR A 113 6.32 -14.04 -0.16
CA TYR A 113 6.63 -13.65 -1.53
C TYR A 113 8.12 -13.82 -1.85
N VAL A 114 8.54 -15.08 -2.06
CA VAL A 114 9.95 -15.48 -2.27
C VAL A 114 10.64 -14.70 -3.39
N ALA A 115 9.90 -14.26 -4.41
CA ALA A 115 10.43 -13.43 -5.49
C ALA A 115 11.03 -12.08 -5.02
N ALA A 116 10.73 -11.63 -3.79
CA ALA A 116 11.33 -10.44 -3.19
C ALA A 116 12.80 -10.63 -2.74
N THR A 117 13.28 -11.88 -2.65
CA THR A 117 14.62 -12.22 -2.11
C THR A 117 15.75 -11.37 -2.73
N PRO A 118 15.85 -11.18 -4.06
CA PRO A 118 16.93 -10.38 -4.64
C PRO A 118 16.87 -8.90 -4.22
N GLY A 119 15.66 -8.32 -4.13
CA GLY A 119 15.46 -6.94 -3.69
C GLY A 119 15.81 -6.75 -2.22
N LEU A 120 15.38 -7.68 -1.36
CA LEU A 120 15.71 -7.68 0.07
C LEU A 120 17.22 -7.84 0.31
N LEU A 121 17.90 -8.67 -0.48
CA LEU A 121 19.36 -8.81 -0.40
C LEU A 121 20.05 -7.49 -0.72
N SER A 122 19.72 -6.87 -1.85
CA SER A 122 20.26 -5.57 -2.25
C SER A 122 20.03 -4.51 -1.17
N LEU A 123 18.81 -4.44 -0.63
CA LEU A 123 18.43 -3.51 0.42
C LEU A 123 19.23 -3.72 1.72
N SER A 124 19.50 -4.98 2.09
CA SER A 124 20.24 -5.32 3.31
C SER A 124 21.72 -4.94 3.29
N GLU A 125 22.28 -4.80 2.08
CA GLU A 125 23.69 -4.53 1.84
C GLU A 125 23.96 -3.04 1.53
N ASP A 126 22.96 -2.32 1.02
CA ASP A 126 23.11 -0.91 0.61
C ASP A 126 23.25 0.03 1.82
N PRO A 127 24.44 0.61 2.08
CA PRO A 127 24.68 1.50 3.21
C PRO A 127 23.94 2.84 3.11
N ALA A 128 23.31 3.18 1.98
CA ALA A 128 22.50 4.37 1.83
C ALA A 128 21.19 4.31 2.64
N HIS A 129 20.71 3.11 2.96
CA HIS A 129 19.50 2.92 3.77
C HIS A 129 19.79 2.93 5.27
N PRO A 130 18.82 3.38 6.10
CA PRO A 130 18.93 3.33 7.56
C PRO A 130 19.25 1.92 8.08
N ALA A 131 19.95 1.85 9.21
CA ALA A 131 20.37 0.56 9.80
C ALA A 131 19.17 -0.34 10.11
N GLU A 132 18.05 0.26 10.51
CA GLU A 132 16.79 -0.39 10.83
C GLU A 132 16.17 -1.04 9.59
N VAL A 133 16.17 -0.34 8.45
CA VAL A 133 15.69 -0.87 7.16
C VAL A 133 16.54 -2.06 6.71
N ARG A 134 17.86 -1.93 6.81
CA ARG A 134 18.77 -3.02 6.45
C ARG A 134 18.61 -4.24 7.36
N ALA A 135 18.35 -4.03 8.65
CA ALA A 135 18.07 -5.10 9.60
C ALA A 135 16.74 -5.80 9.25
N ALA A 136 15.67 -5.05 9.02
CA ALA A 136 14.37 -5.60 8.61
C ALA A 136 14.49 -6.45 7.34
N ALA A 137 15.28 -6.01 6.35
CA ALA A 137 15.53 -6.78 5.14
C ALA A 137 16.25 -8.12 5.42
N ARG A 138 17.21 -8.16 6.35
CA ARG A 138 17.90 -9.41 6.76
C ARG A 138 16.97 -10.36 7.48
N ASP A 139 16.15 -9.83 8.39
CA ASP A 139 15.18 -10.62 9.13
C ASP A 139 14.14 -11.22 8.18
N ALA A 140 13.67 -10.44 7.19
CA ALA A 140 12.79 -10.91 6.14
C ALA A 140 13.40 -12.03 5.28
N LEU A 141 14.68 -11.92 4.91
CA LEU A 141 15.40 -12.98 4.19
C LEU A 141 15.47 -14.28 5.02
N ALA A 142 15.74 -14.16 6.32
CA ALA A 142 15.77 -15.31 7.21
C ALA A 142 14.39 -15.99 7.33
N ASN A 143 13.33 -15.19 7.45
CA ASN A 143 11.95 -15.70 7.52
C ASN A 143 11.56 -16.43 6.23
N LEU A 144 11.78 -15.82 5.06
CA LEU A 144 11.45 -16.43 3.77
C LEU A 144 12.26 -17.71 3.50
N ALA A 145 13.50 -17.79 3.99
CA ALA A 145 14.32 -19.00 3.87
C ALA A 145 13.82 -20.14 4.76
N ALA A 146 13.41 -19.85 6.00
CA ALA A 146 12.88 -20.85 6.93
C ALA A 146 11.63 -21.55 6.39
N ASP A 147 10.79 -20.83 5.63
CA ASP A 147 9.57 -21.38 5.05
C ASP A 147 9.81 -22.26 3.81
N THR A 148 10.98 -22.14 3.16
CA THR A 148 11.35 -23.01 2.02
C THR A 148 11.90 -24.38 2.42
N GLU A 149 12.16 -24.61 3.71
CA GLU A 149 12.67 -25.88 4.26
C GLU A 149 11.58 -26.82 4.81
N LEU A 150 10.30 -26.44 4.71
CA LEU A 150 9.11 -27.21 5.15
C LEU A 150 8.39 -27.91 3.99
#